data_AF-A0A501W7Q0-F1
#
_entry.id   AF-A0A501W7Q0-F1
#
_cell.length_a   1.000
_cell.length_b   1.000
_cell.length_c   1.000
_cell.angle_alpha   90.00
_cell.angle_beta   90.00
_cell.angle_gamma   90.00
#
_symmetry.space_group_name_H-M   'P 1'
#
loop_
_entity.id
_entity.type
_entity.pdbx_description
1 polymer ?
#
loop_
_entity_poly.entity_id
_entity_poly.type
_entity_poly.pdbx_seq_one_letter_code
_entity_poly.pdbx_strand_id
1 'polypeptide(L)'
;MAAFVIACKANDAPLANQGQVTEQAAVVPIGGNTWKSTKTQEGGGGAVAEQGITGWSDPGVYFTTYARVAKPGTMKVWLHLRVPEGKTKLRVEGLGKSKTITVQGSTLQDHYAGEWQVADTSYVAFTLKGIAKKGSTFADVASIKLEGEAIDAKTAYVKNNEGNFYYWGRRGPSVHLNYPLPENTDVEWFYNEVTVPEGNDVIGSYFMANGFAEGYFGMQVNSENERRILFSVWSPFHTDDPNSIPDDQKIQLLKKSEGVHTGEFGNEGSGGQSYLKYNWKAGTTYKFLLQGRPSGDDHTTYTAYFFAPERDEWLLIASFRRPKTNTYLKRPHSFLENFIPAYGDVERKVLFSNQWARDVDGNWIELTKAQFTADNTARVGYRMDYGGGQSGGNFYLRNCGFFSAYTPIKSWFERPATGKAPQINLESL
;
A
#
# COMPACT_ATOMS: atom_id res chain seq x y z
N MET A 1 -17.61 -70.05 55.48
CA MET A 1 -16.80 -69.37 56.52
C MET A 1 -15.34 -69.42 56.08
N ALA A 2 -14.84 -68.35 55.47
CA ALA A 2 -13.41 -68.12 55.28
C ALA A 2 -13.23 -66.65 54.95
N ALA A 3 -12.61 -65.93 55.89
CA ALA A 3 -12.23 -64.53 55.76
C ALA A 3 -11.08 -64.41 54.75
N PHE A 4 -11.08 -63.34 53.95
CA PHE A 4 -9.90 -62.92 53.20
C PHE A 4 -9.58 -61.45 53.50
N VAL A 5 -8.30 -61.25 53.75
CA VAL A 5 -7.62 -60.05 54.24
C VAL A 5 -7.59 -58.95 53.16
N ILE A 6 -7.83 -57.72 53.60
CA ILE A 6 -7.73 -56.48 52.82
C ILE A 6 -6.26 -56.10 52.67
N ALA A 7 -5.81 -55.89 51.42
CA ALA A 7 -4.59 -55.13 51.12
C ALA A 7 -4.93 -54.04 50.09
N CYS A 8 -4.75 -52.79 50.49
CA CYS A 8 -4.97 -51.60 49.68
C CYS A 8 -4.01 -51.55 48.48
N LYS A 9 -4.54 -51.33 47.28
CA LYS A 9 -3.77 -50.80 46.14
C LYS A 9 -4.05 -49.31 46.04
N ALA A 10 -2.99 -48.52 46.09
CA ALA A 10 -3.02 -47.09 45.78
C ALA A 10 -3.33 -46.91 44.29
N ASN A 11 -4.29 -46.03 43.99
CA ASN A 11 -4.54 -45.53 42.64
C ASN A 11 -3.44 -44.50 42.32
N ASP A 12 -2.56 -44.84 41.38
CA ASP A 12 -1.72 -43.84 40.73
C ASP A 12 -2.60 -42.98 39.82
N ALA A 13 -2.77 -41.71 40.21
CA ALA A 13 -3.35 -40.70 39.35
C ALA A 13 -2.42 -40.44 38.15
N PRO A 14 -2.94 -40.25 36.92
CA PRO A 14 -2.11 -39.85 35.81
C PRO A 14 -1.60 -38.42 36.05
N LEU A 15 -0.28 -38.26 36.02
CA LEU A 15 0.41 -36.97 36.00
C LEU A 15 -0.19 -36.11 34.89
N ALA A 16 -0.75 -34.95 35.27
CA ALA A 16 -1.17 -33.93 34.33
C ALA A 16 0.04 -33.53 33.48
N ASN A 17 -0.01 -33.86 32.20
CA ASN A 17 0.93 -33.39 31.19
C ASN A 17 0.72 -31.87 31.10
N GLN A 18 1.51 -31.09 31.84
CA GLN A 18 1.62 -29.65 31.62
C GLN A 18 2.17 -29.49 30.20
N GLY A 19 1.28 -29.25 29.25
CA GLY A 19 1.66 -28.96 27.88
C GLY A 19 2.69 -27.84 27.92
N GLN A 20 3.91 -28.13 27.46
CA GLN A 20 4.88 -27.11 27.13
C GLN A 20 4.21 -26.20 26.10
N VAL A 21 3.73 -25.04 26.56
CA VAL A 21 3.48 -23.91 25.67
C VAL A 21 4.86 -23.56 25.16
N THR A 22 5.17 -23.98 23.94
CA THR A 22 6.31 -23.44 23.22
C THR A 22 6.04 -21.96 23.09
N GLU A 23 6.81 -21.13 23.83
CA GLU A 23 6.69 -19.67 23.79
C GLU A 23 6.96 -19.27 22.33
N GLN A 24 5.89 -18.93 21.60
CA GLN A 24 6.00 -18.59 20.19
C GLN A 24 6.62 -17.20 20.08
N ALA A 25 7.80 -17.12 19.49
CA ALA A 25 8.50 -15.86 19.24
C ALA A 25 8.19 -15.33 17.84
N ALA A 26 7.98 -14.02 17.73
CA ALA A 26 7.96 -13.30 16.47
C ALA A 26 9.25 -12.48 16.34
N VAL A 27 10.07 -12.80 15.33
CA VAL A 27 11.27 -12.01 14.99
C VAL A 27 10.88 -11.06 13.88
N VAL A 28 10.66 -9.79 14.22
CA VAL A 28 10.22 -8.75 13.29
C VAL A 28 11.46 -8.08 12.66
N PRO A 29 11.80 -8.38 11.39
CA PRO A 29 13.00 -7.82 10.77
C PRO A 29 12.82 -6.31 10.57
N ILE A 30 13.84 -5.54 10.91
CA ILE A 30 13.79 -4.08 10.77
C ILE A 30 13.61 -3.69 9.30
N GLY A 31 14.31 -4.35 8.37
CA GLY A 31 14.36 -3.99 6.96
C GLY A 31 13.00 -3.90 6.26
N GLY A 32 12.03 -4.74 6.67
CA GLY A 32 10.67 -4.74 6.13
C GLY A 32 9.63 -4.01 6.98
N ASN A 33 9.94 -3.67 8.23
CA ASN A 33 8.91 -3.28 9.21
C ASN A 33 9.22 -1.99 9.96
N THR A 34 10.20 -1.19 9.50
CA THR A 34 10.67 0.01 10.23
C THR A 34 10.70 1.25 9.36
N TRP A 35 10.28 2.37 9.95
CA TRP A 35 10.27 3.70 9.32
C TRP A 35 11.09 4.69 10.12
N LYS A 36 11.83 5.52 9.39
CA LYS A 36 12.65 6.60 9.93
C LYS A 36 11.82 7.88 10.04
N SER A 37 11.98 8.58 11.16
CA SER A 37 11.34 9.88 11.46
C SER A 37 11.43 10.94 10.36
N THR A 38 12.54 11.03 9.64
CA THR A 38 12.78 12.09 8.63
C THR A 38 12.24 11.76 7.23
N LYS A 39 11.61 10.60 7.03
CA LYS A 39 11.06 10.14 5.73
C LYS A 39 12.05 10.08 4.56
N THR A 40 13.35 10.16 4.83
CA THR A 40 14.43 9.95 3.85
C THR A 40 15.02 8.55 3.99
N GLN A 41 15.34 7.89 2.87
CA GLN A 41 16.02 6.58 2.89
C GLN A 41 17.52 6.74 3.21
N GLU A 42 18.14 7.81 2.71
CA GLU A 42 19.56 8.11 2.87
C GLU A 42 19.78 9.49 3.53
N GLY A 43 20.98 9.70 4.08
CA GLY A 43 21.41 10.97 4.70
C GLY A 43 20.94 11.18 6.14
N GLY A 44 21.73 11.92 6.92
CA GLY A 44 21.43 12.40 8.28
C GLY A 44 20.97 11.33 9.28
N GLY A 45 21.91 10.79 10.08
CA GLY A 45 21.54 10.05 11.30
C GLY A 45 21.06 8.61 11.13
N GLY A 46 21.35 7.93 10.01
CA GLY A 46 21.11 6.49 9.83
C GLY A 46 20.10 6.15 8.74
N ALA A 47 20.03 4.87 8.38
CA ALA A 47 19.20 4.32 7.30
C ALA A 47 18.51 3.02 7.73
N VAL A 48 17.39 2.69 7.04
CA VAL A 48 16.73 1.37 7.13
C VAL A 48 17.14 0.56 5.90
N ALA A 49 18.16 -0.27 6.06
CA ALA A 49 18.66 -1.18 5.03
C ALA A 49 18.08 -2.59 5.20
N GLU A 50 18.40 -3.50 4.29
CA GLU A 50 17.95 -4.90 4.35
C GLU A 50 18.35 -5.59 5.67
N GLN A 51 19.58 -5.36 6.12
CA GLN A 51 20.12 -5.86 7.39
C GLN A 51 19.61 -5.11 8.63
N GLY A 52 18.83 -4.03 8.45
CA GLY A 52 18.23 -3.24 9.51
C GLY A 52 18.73 -1.80 9.63
N ILE A 53 18.68 -1.23 10.84
CA ILE A 53 19.14 0.14 11.11
C ILE A 53 20.67 0.12 11.04
N THR A 54 21.24 0.99 10.23
CA THR A 54 22.70 1.18 10.15
C THR A 54 23.07 2.65 10.12
N GLY A 55 24.31 2.96 10.49
CA GLY A 55 24.85 4.33 10.43
C GLY A 55 24.12 5.34 11.34
N TRP A 56 23.38 4.87 12.35
CA TRP A 56 22.56 5.73 13.20
C TRP A 56 23.42 6.60 14.10
N SER A 57 23.59 7.87 13.74
CA SER A 57 24.46 8.79 14.46
C SER A 57 23.73 9.99 15.08
N ASP A 58 22.54 10.35 14.62
CA ASP A 58 21.84 11.55 15.05
C ASP A 58 20.85 11.24 16.18
N PRO A 59 20.96 11.88 17.37
CA PRO A 59 19.99 11.71 18.45
C PRO A 59 18.58 12.24 18.11
N GLY A 60 18.46 13.14 17.13
CA GLY A 60 17.18 13.65 16.64
C GLY A 60 16.43 12.65 15.77
N VAL A 61 17.13 11.65 15.22
CA VAL A 61 16.54 10.60 14.40
C VAL A 61 16.09 9.43 15.28
N TYR A 62 14.83 9.04 15.09
CA TYR A 62 14.26 7.82 15.66
C TYR A 62 13.65 6.93 14.58
N PHE A 63 13.43 5.66 14.97
CA PHE A 63 12.92 4.61 14.10
C PHE A 63 11.73 3.93 14.76
N THR A 64 10.66 3.70 14.01
CA THR A 64 9.45 3.05 14.53
C THR A 64 9.20 1.75 13.77
N THR A 65 9.14 0.64 14.51
CA THR A 65 8.86 -0.69 14.00
C THR A 65 7.44 -1.10 14.31
N TYR A 66 6.74 -1.70 13.35
CA TYR A 66 5.34 -2.09 13.47
C TYR A 66 5.15 -3.60 13.31
N ALA A 67 4.24 -4.17 14.10
CA ALA A 67 3.72 -5.52 13.92
C ALA A 67 2.27 -5.56 14.39
N ARG A 68 1.41 -6.39 13.80
CA ARG A 68 0.02 -6.55 14.24
C ARG A 68 -0.13 -7.80 15.09
N VAL A 69 -0.72 -7.66 16.25
CA VAL A 69 -1.04 -8.77 17.16
C VAL A 69 -2.49 -9.20 17.01
N ALA A 70 -2.75 -10.50 17.16
CA ALA A 70 -4.08 -11.09 16.97
C ALA A 70 -4.82 -11.36 18.28
N LYS A 71 -4.19 -11.11 19.43
CA LYS A 71 -4.77 -11.27 20.77
C LYS A 71 -4.14 -10.29 21.78
N PRO A 72 -4.89 -9.86 22.80
CA PRO A 72 -4.33 -9.12 23.93
C PRO A 72 -3.47 -10.03 24.81
N GLY A 73 -2.67 -9.44 25.68
CA GLY A 73 -1.81 -10.18 26.61
C GLY A 73 -0.50 -9.46 26.92
N THR A 74 0.32 -10.10 27.75
CA THR A 74 1.70 -9.65 27.99
C THR A 74 2.57 -9.85 26.75
N MET A 75 3.51 -8.93 26.55
CA MET A 75 4.48 -8.97 25.45
C MET A 75 5.85 -8.51 25.95
N LYS A 76 6.81 -9.42 25.94
CA LYS A 76 8.22 -9.17 26.19
C LYS A 76 8.89 -8.75 24.88
N VAL A 77 9.82 -7.80 24.96
CA VAL A 77 10.50 -7.22 23.80
C VAL A 77 12.01 -7.31 23.96
N TRP A 78 12.70 -7.75 22.92
CA TRP A 78 14.16 -7.71 22.80
C TRP A 78 14.56 -7.00 21.52
N LEU A 79 15.68 -6.29 21.58
CA LEU A 79 16.33 -5.75 20.40
C LEU A 79 17.49 -6.66 20.01
N HIS A 80 17.47 -7.17 18.78
CA HIS A 80 18.60 -7.90 18.21
C HIS A 80 19.56 -6.87 17.57
N LEU A 81 20.60 -6.47 18.31
CA LEU A 81 21.46 -5.35 17.93
C LEU A 81 22.91 -5.55 18.32
N ARG A 82 23.79 -4.74 17.72
CA ARG A 82 25.20 -4.60 18.12
C ARG A 82 25.58 -3.13 18.25
N VAL A 83 26.61 -2.87 19.03
CA VAL A 83 27.22 -1.56 19.22
C VAL A 83 28.70 -1.70 18.84
N PRO A 84 29.10 -1.30 17.61
CA PRO A 84 30.45 -1.54 17.11
C PRO A 84 31.55 -1.02 18.04
N GLU A 85 31.31 0.10 18.71
CA GLU A 85 32.26 0.72 19.64
C GLU A 85 31.57 1.32 20.87
N GLY A 86 32.14 1.04 22.04
CA GLY A 86 31.75 1.67 23.30
C GLY A 86 30.38 1.21 23.82
N LYS A 87 29.72 2.13 24.55
CA LYS A 87 28.41 1.93 25.18
C LYS A 87 27.38 2.87 24.56
N THR A 88 26.15 2.39 24.44
CA THR A 88 24.99 3.17 24.01
C THR A 88 23.87 3.09 25.05
N LYS A 89 23.04 4.13 25.09
CA LYS A 89 21.80 4.18 25.86
C LYS A 89 20.65 4.44 24.90
N LEU A 90 19.74 3.48 24.80
CA LEU A 90 18.60 3.53 23.89
C LEU A 90 17.31 3.55 24.69
N ARG A 91 16.32 4.28 24.19
CA ARG A 91 14.96 4.30 24.72
C ARG A 91 14.02 3.60 23.75
N VAL A 92 13.23 2.66 24.27
CA VAL A 92 12.18 1.93 23.56
C VAL A 92 10.84 2.42 24.08
N GLU A 93 10.01 2.98 23.20
CA GLU A 93 8.69 3.53 23.50
C GLU A 93 7.62 2.75 22.74
N GLY A 94 6.56 2.33 23.42
CA GLY A 94 5.44 1.62 22.81
C GLY A 94 4.30 1.42 23.80
N LEU A 95 3.06 1.35 23.32
CA LEU A 95 1.88 1.09 24.15
C LEU A 95 1.79 1.98 25.42
N GLY A 96 2.10 3.27 25.26
CA GLY A 96 2.07 4.26 26.35
C GLY A 96 3.17 4.12 27.42
N LYS A 97 4.11 3.17 27.26
CA LYS A 97 5.23 2.95 28.19
C LYS A 97 6.57 3.19 27.51
N SER A 98 7.55 3.62 28.30
CA SER A 98 8.93 3.80 27.87
C SER A 98 9.89 3.04 28.77
N LYS A 99 10.88 2.37 28.15
CA LYS A 99 11.98 1.68 28.85
C LYS A 99 13.30 2.14 28.25
N THR A 100 14.33 2.20 29.09
CA THR A 100 15.68 2.59 28.65
C THR A 100 16.64 1.46 28.96
N ILE A 101 17.44 1.08 27.96
CA ILE A 101 18.47 0.06 28.08
C ILE A 101 19.85 0.65 27.82
N THR A 102 20.86 0.03 28.42
CA THR A 102 22.27 0.31 28.13
C THR A 102 22.89 -0.91 27.49
N VAL A 103 23.52 -0.74 26.34
CA VAL A 103 24.03 -1.84 25.53
C VAL A 103 25.49 -1.59 25.12
N GLN A 104 26.26 -2.66 24.96
CA GLN A 104 27.61 -2.68 24.43
C GLN A 104 27.88 -4.02 23.74
N GLY A 105 28.90 -4.06 22.89
CA GLY A 105 29.39 -5.28 22.24
C GLY A 105 29.23 -5.25 20.73
N SER A 106 30.28 -5.64 20.02
CA SER A 106 30.37 -5.59 18.56
C SER A 106 29.69 -6.75 17.83
N THR A 107 29.16 -7.73 18.57
CA THR A 107 28.44 -8.90 18.03
C THR A 107 26.94 -8.69 18.15
N LEU A 108 26.20 -9.07 17.10
CA LEU A 108 24.73 -9.04 17.11
C LEU A 108 24.20 -10.05 18.14
N GLN A 109 23.38 -9.58 19.07
CA GLN A 109 22.76 -10.41 20.11
C GLN A 109 21.46 -9.79 20.61
N ASP A 110 20.65 -10.59 21.30
CA ASP A 110 19.38 -10.16 21.87
C ASP A 110 19.60 -9.40 23.19
N HIS A 111 19.03 -8.19 23.27
CA HIS A 111 19.03 -7.37 24.47
C HIS A 111 17.60 -7.15 24.95
N TYR A 112 17.27 -7.65 26.15
CA TYR A 112 15.94 -7.48 26.73
C TYR A 112 15.63 -6.00 26.98
N ALA A 113 14.55 -5.51 26.37
CA ALA A 113 14.10 -4.13 26.48
C ALA A 113 13.04 -3.93 27.58
N GLY A 114 12.27 -4.97 27.87
CA GLY A 114 11.23 -4.95 28.89
C GLY A 114 9.97 -5.70 28.49
N GLU A 115 8.88 -5.41 29.20
CA GLU A 115 7.58 -6.02 29.01
C GLU A 115 6.48 -4.96 28.94
N TRP A 116 5.53 -5.19 28.05
CA TRP A 116 4.38 -4.33 27.77
C TRP A 116 3.08 -5.13 27.84
N GLN A 117 1.98 -4.43 28.09
CA GLN A 117 0.64 -5.01 28.05
C GLN A 117 -0.04 -4.61 26.75
N VAL A 118 -0.46 -5.59 25.96
CA VAL A 118 -1.32 -5.40 24.79
C VAL A 118 -2.76 -5.47 25.26
N ALA A 119 -3.54 -4.41 24.99
CA ALA A 119 -4.93 -4.32 25.40
C ALA A 119 -5.91 -4.80 24.32
N ASP A 120 -5.51 -4.81 23.04
CA ASP A 120 -6.41 -5.10 21.91
C ASP A 120 -5.64 -5.67 20.71
N THR A 121 -6.39 -6.17 19.73
CA THR A 121 -5.96 -6.80 18.48
C THR A 121 -5.68 -5.76 17.38
N SER A 122 -4.51 -5.12 17.44
CA SER A 122 -4.11 -4.11 16.46
C SER A 122 -2.61 -4.09 16.19
N TYR A 123 -2.15 -3.13 15.39
CA TYR A 123 -0.76 -2.80 15.25
C TYR A 123 -0.19 -2.28 16.58
N VAL A 124 0.89 -2.89 17.01
CA VAL A 124 1.80 -2.34 18.03
C VAL A 124 2.94 -1.62 17.31
N ALA A 125 3.32 -0.47 17.86
CA ALA A 125 4.41 0.35 17.34
C ALA A 125 5.48 0.52 18.43
N PHE A 126 6.72 0.17 18.11
CA PHE A 126 7.88 0.36 18.97
C PHE A 126 8.82 1.39 18.37
N THR A 127 8.94 2.53 19.04
CA THR A 127 9.84 3.61 18.65
C THR A 127 11.15 3.51 19.41
N LEU A 128 12.26 3.46 18.67
CA LEU A 128 13.61 3.40 19.19
C LEU A 128 14.28 4.78 19.05
N LYS A 129 14.74 5.33 20.18
CA LYS A 129 15.41 6.64 20.30
C LYS A 129 16.80 6.51 20.91
N GLY A 130 17.76 7.26 20.37
CA GLY A 130 19.13 7.32 20.86
C GLY A 130 19.23 8.37 21.96
N ILE A 131 19.69 7.98 23.15
CA ILE A 131 19.80 8.89 24.30
C ILE A 131 21.25 9.34 24.51
N ALA A 132 22.18 8.39 24.48
CA ALA A 132 23.61 8.67 24.58
C ALA A 132 24.42 7.57 23.89
N LYS A 133 25.58 7.92 23.33
CA LYS A 133 26.52 6.98 22.73
C LYS A 133 27.96 7.40 23.06
N LYS A 134 28.86 6.43 23.16
CA LYS A 134 30.31 6.67 23.31
C LYS A 134 31.07 6.51 21.99
N GLY A 135 30.60 5.65 21.09
CA GLY A 135 31.14 5.51 19.74
C GLY A 135 30.50 6.47 18.73
N SER A 136 30.82 6.28 17.45
CA SER A 136 30.32 7.09 16.33
C SER A 136 28.83 6.87 16.02
N THR A 137 28.29 5.69 16.29
CA THR A 137 26.88 5.32 16.07
C THR A 137 26.19 4.86 17.37
N PHE A 138 24.86 4.91 17.39
CA PHE A 138 24.03 4.42 18.49
C PHE A 138 23.98 2.90 18.54
N ALA A 139 23.69 2.26 17.40
CA ALA A 139 23.67 0.80 17.24
C ALA A 139 23.43 0.44 15.76
N ASP A 140 23.81 -0.78 15.39
CA ASP A 140 23.20 -1.48 14.25
C ASP A 140 22.09 -2.40 14.81
N VAL A 141 20.86 -2.30 14.30
CA VAL A 141 19.69 -3.03 14.83
C VAL A 141 19.06 -3.85 13.72
N ALA A 142 19.05 -5.17 13.85
CA ALA A 142 18.61 -6.07 12.79
C ALA A 142 17.14 -6.50 12.91
N SER A 143 16.65 -6.73 14.13
CA SER A 143 15.25 -7.10 14.37
C SER A 143 14.77 -6.72 15.77
N ILE A 144 13.44 -6.72 15.95
CA ILE A 144 12.79 -6.74 17.26
C ILE A 144 12.22 -8.14 17.46
N LYS A 145 12.59 -8.80 18.55
CA LYS A 145 11.96 -10.07 18.95
C LYS A 145 10.85 -9.80 19.94
N LEU A 146 9.68 -10.38 19.69
CA LEU A 146 8.48 -10.30 20.52
C LEU A 146 8.11 -11.70 21.01
N GLU A 147 7.89 -11.86 22.32
CA GLU A 147 7.43 -13.11 22.94
C GLU A 147 6.36 -12.81 23.99
N GLY A 148 5.59 -13.82 24.40
CA GLY A 148 4.58 -13.70 25.45
C GLY A 148 3.16 -13.99 24.97
N GLU A 149 2.18 -13.75 25.84
CA GLU A 149 0.79 -14.13 25.62
C GLU A 149 0.15 -13.45 24.41
N ALA A 150 0.57 -12.24 24.05
CA ALA A 150 0.03 -11.51 22.91
C ALA A 150 0.53 -12.04 21.54
N ILE A 151 1.55 -12.89 21.53
CA ILE A 151 2.22 -13.36 20.30
C ILE A 151 1.75 -14.77 19.96
N ASP A 152 1.43 -14.97 18.68
CA ASP A 152 1.16 -16.27 18.08
C ASP A 152 1.42 -16.27 16.56
N ALA A 153 1.09 -17.38 15.90
CA ALA A 153 1.23 -17.58 14.45
C ALA A 153 0.46 -16.58 13.58
N LYS A 154 -0.56 -15.88 14.12
CA LYS A 154 -1.36 -14.87 13.43
C LYS A 154 -0.79 -13.46 13.57
N THR A 155 0.31 -13.29 14.31
CA THR A 155 1.04 -12.01 14.35
C THR A 155 1.50 -11.65 12.93
N ALA A 156 1.03 -10.51 12.42
CA ALA A 156 1.27 -10.09 11.03
C ALA A 156 2.35 -9.01 10.96
N TYR A 157 3.36 -9.28 10.14
CA TYR A 157 4.48 -8.42 9.81
C TYR A 157 5.16 -8.98 8.55
N VAL A 158 6.04 -8.19 7.93
CA VAL A 158 6.84 -8.63 6.79
C VAL A 158 7.93 -9.58 7.29
N LYS A 159 7.85 -10.87 6.95
CA LYS A 159 8.65 -11.93 7.58
C LYS A 159 10.09 -12.04 7.05
N ASN A 160 10.29 -11.79 5.75
CA ASN A 160 11.57 -11.92 5.07
C ASN A 160 11.59 -11.04 3.80
N ASN A 161 12.72 -11.04 3.09
CA ASN A 161 12.89 -10.29 1.85
C ASN A 161 12.70 -11.13 0.57
N GLU A 162 12.14 -12.34 0.67
CA GLU A 162 11.86 -13.16 -0.50
C GLU A 162 10.93 -12.39 -1.45
N GLY A 163 11.22 -12.38 -2.75
CA GLY A 163 10.42 -11.59 -3.71
C GLY A 163 10.45 -10.06 -3.48
N ASN A 164 11.49 -9.53 -2.82
CA ASN A 164 11.66 -8.10 -2.50
C ASN A 164 10.60 -7.56 -1.52
N PHE A 165 10.11 -8.40 -0.61
CA PHE A 165 9.04 -8.02 0.33
C PHE A 165 9.43 -6.95 1.33
N TYR A 166 10.72 -6.64 1.56
CA TYR A 166 11.06 -5.46 2.36
C TYR A 166 10.70 -4.16 1.64
N TYR A 167 10.88 -4.10 0.31
CA TYR A 167 10.43 -2.98 -0.49
C TYR A 167 8.90 -2.94 -0.57
N TRP A 168 8.25 -4.04 -0.99
CA TRP A 168 6.79 -4.09 -1.17
C TRP A 168 6.02 -3.96 0.15
N GLY A 169 6.49 -4.64 1.18
CA GLY A 169 5.93 -4.57 2.52
C GLY A 169 6.07 -3.17 3.14
N ARG A 170 7.15 -2.43 2.84
CA ARG A 170 7.28 -1.04 3.27
C ARG A 170 6.48 -0.06 2.43
N ARG A 171 6.25 -0.32 1.14
CA ARG A 171 5.24 0.41 0.34
C ARG A 171 3.85 0.24 0.95
N GLY A 172 3.53 -0.97 1.38
CA GLY A 172 2.23 -1.32 1.94
C GLY A 172 1.24 -1.81 0.86
N PRO A 173 0.06 -2.25 1.27
CA PRO A 173 -0.89 -2.93 0.40
C PRO A 173 -1.64 -1.92 -0.50
N SER A 174 -1.45 -2.01 -1.81
CA SER A 174 -2.32 -1.29 -2.76
C SER A 174 -3.73 -1.86 -2.73
N VAL A 175 -4.73 -0.99 -2.86
CA VAL A 175 -6.16 -1.34 -2.78
C VAL A 175 -6.91 -0.86 -4.01
N HIS A 176 -7.97 -1.56 -4.40
CA HIS A 176 -8.66 -1.33 -5.67
C HIS A 176 -10.18 -1.43 -5.51
N LEU A 177 -10.90 -0.73 -6.36
CA LEU A 177 -12.34 -0.86 -6.58
C LEU A 177 -12.58 -1.25 -8.04
N ASN A 178 -13.29 -2.35 -8.26
CA ASN A 178 -13.66 -2.81 -9.59
C ASN A 178 -15.13 -2.48 -9.84
N TYR A 179 -15.43 -1.77 -10.92
CA TYR A 179 -16.79 -1.39 -11.29
C TYR A 179 -17.34 -2.41 -12.29
N PRO A 180 -18.37 -3.20 -11.95
CA PRO A 180 -18.96 -4.14 -12.89
C PRO A 180 -19.65 -3.37 -14.01
N LEU A 181 -19.32 -3.73 -15.26
CA LEU A 181 -20.08 -3.28 -16.43
C LEU A 181 -21.28 -4.20 -16.66
N PRO A 182 -22.37 -3.71 -17.27
CA PRO A 182 -23.44 -4.58 -17.72
C PRO A 182 -22.91 -5.61 -18.74
N GLU A 183 -23.49 -6.81 -18.72
CA GLU A 183 -23.13 -7.86 -19.66
C GLU A 183 -23.41 -7.44 -21.11
N ASN A 184 -22.62 -7.98 -22.05
CA ASN A 184 -22.79 -7.75 -23.50
C ASN A 184 -22.84 -6.26 -23.91
N THR A 185 -22.20 -5.39 -23.13
CA THR A 185 -22.11 -3.96 -23.43
C THR A 185 -20.71 -3.59 -23.88
N ASP A 186 -20.63 -2.93 -25.03
CA ASP A 186 -19.41 -2.30 -25.50
C ASP A 186 -19.35 -0.86 -25.02
N VAL A 187 -18.43 -0.63 -24.09
CA VAL A 187 -18.25 0.65 -23.40
C VAL A 187 -17.14 1.44 -24.06
N GLU A 188 -17.50 2.55 -24.68
CA GLU A 188 -16.53 3.44 -25.32
C GLU A 188 -15.94 4.44 -24.32
N TRP A 189 -16.74 4.92 -23.36
CA TRP A 189 -16.29 5.93 -22.39
C TRP A 189 -16.46 5.49 -20.95
N PHE A 190 -15.49 5.85 -20.10
CA PHE A 190 -15.57 5.73 -18.66
C PHE A 190 -15.28 7.08 -17.99
N TYR A 191 -16.20 7.52 -17.13
CA TYR A 191 -16.15 8.75 -16.36
C TYR A 191 -16.10 8.44 -14.87
N ASN A 192 -15.25 9.17 -14.13
CA ASN A 192 -15.13 9.08 -12.68
C ASN A 192 -14.71 10.43 -12.09
N GLU A 193 -15.10 10.68 -10.85
CA GLU A 193 -14.69 11.86 -10.09
C GLU A 193 -13.84 11.44 -8.89
N VAL A 194 -12.76 12.18 -8.64
CA VAL A 194 -11.80 11.87 -7.58
C VAL A 194 -11.65 13.06 -6.65
N THR A 195 -11.80 12.81 -5.35
CA THR A 195 -11.52 13.79 -4.30
C THR A 195 -10.55 13.18 -3.30
N VAL A 196 -9.38 13.78 -3.17
CA VAL A 196 -8.43 13.44 -2.10
C VAL A 196 -8.73 14.36 -0.92
N PRO A 197 -9.19 13.85 0.24
CA PRO A 197 -9.47 14.69 1.40
C PRO A 197 -8.21 15.45 1.86
N GLU A 198 -8.40 16.61 2.48
CA GLU A 198 -7.28 17.38 3.06
C GLU A 198 -6.43 16.51 4.00
N GLY A 199 -5.10 16.69 3.91
CA GLY A 199 -4.12 15.90 4.67
C GLY A 199 -3.88 14.48 4.14
N ASN A 200 -4.57 14.04 3.07
CA ASN A 200 -4.38 12.71 2.47
C ASN A 200 -3.58 12.73 1.17
N ASP A 201 -3.14 13.89 0.71
CA ASP A 201 -2.23 14.09 -0.40
C ASP A 201 -0.77 13.77 -0.02
N VAL A 202 -0.57 12.59 0.56
CA VAL A 202 0.73 12.14 1.05
C VAL A 202 1.68 11.90 -0.13
N ILE A 203 2.93 12.35 -0.01
CA ILE A 203 3.98 12.10 -1.02
C ILE A 203 4.14 10.60 -1.26
N GLY A 204 4.27 10.22 -2.54
CA GLY A 204 4.32 8.82 -2.95
C GLY A 204 2.96 8.19 -3.21
N SER A 205 1.87 8.98 -3.19
CA SER A 205 0.53 8.45 -3.48
C SER A 205 0.22 8.46 -4.97
N TYR A 206 -0.38 7.37 -5.47
CA TYR A 206 -1.08 7.36 -6.74
C TYR A 206 -2.58 7.10 -6.52
N PHE A 207 -3.39 8.12 -6.85
CA PHE A 207 -4.85 8.09 -6.83
C PHE A 207 -5.35 7.79 -8.24
N MET A 208 -5.39 6.50 -8.59
CA MET A 208 -5.75 6.07 -9.93
C MET A 208 -7.27 6.08 -10.10
N ALA A 209 -7.76 6.87 -11.06
CA ALA A 209 -9.17 7.16 -11.28
C ALA A 209 -9.83 6.18 -12.26
N ASN A 210 -9.28 6.11 -13.48
CA ASN A 210 -9.86 5.39 -14.61
C ASN A 210 -8.88 4.32 -15.10
N GLY A 211 -8.90 3.17 -14.45
CA GLY A 211 -8.18 1.99 -14.87
C GLY A 211 -8.99 1.22 -15.89
N PHE A 212 -8.29 0.53 -16.79
CA PHE A 212 -8.88 -0.33 -17.81
C PHE A 212 -7.97 -1.55 -18.01
N ALA A 213 -8.41 -2.52 -18.78
CA ALA A 213 -7.68 -3.79 -18.92
C ALA A 213 -6.24 -3.62 -19.46
N GLU A 214 -5.97 -2.56 -20.24
CA GLU A 214 -4.68 -2.30 -20.88
C GLU A 214 -3.95 -1.06 -20.32
N GLY A 215 -4.40 -0.47 -19.21
CA GLY A 215 -3.72 0.70 -18.67
C GLY A 215 -4.39 1.38 -17.48
N TYR A 216 -3.90 2.57 -17.18
CA TYR A 216 -4.36 3.36 -16.04
C TYR A 216 -4.32 4.87 -16.33
N PHE A 217 -5.22 5.59 -15.66
CA PHE A 217 -5.31 7.04 -15.73
C PHE A 217 -5.69 7.62 -14.37
N GLY A 218 -4.89 8.56 -13.83
CA GLY A 218 -5.14 9.16 -12.52
C GLY A 218 -4.20 10.29 -12.16
N MET A 219 -4.03 10.54 -10.85
CA MET A 219 -3.19 11.63 -10.36
C MET A 219 -2.29 11.24 -9.18
N GLN A 220 -1.10 11.85 -9.12
CA GLN A 220 -0.02 11.50 -8.20
C GLN A 220 0.44 12.68 -7.34
N VAL A 221 1.02 12.37 -6.18
CA VAL A 221 1.84 13.30 -5.38
C VAL A 221 3.30 12.84 -5.46
N ASN A 222 4.09 13.49 -6.30
CA ASN A 222 5.44 13.04 -6.63
C ASN A 222 6.48 13.61 -5.67
N SER A 223 6.27 14.84 -5.18
CA SER A 223 7.10 15.50 -4.17
C SER A 223 6.29 16.60 -3.47
N GLU A 224 6.93 17.35 -2.58
CA GLU A 224 6.35 18.56 -1.96
C GLU A 224 5.89 19.59 -3.01
N ASN A 225 6.57 19.67 -4.15
CA ASN A 225 6.37 20.73 -5.15
C ASN A 225 5.89 20.23 -6.52
N GLU A 226 5.69 18.93 -6.68
CA GLU A 226 5.29 18.35 -7.96
C GLU A 226 4.20 17.30 -7.78
N ARG A 227 3.14 17.49 -8.55
CA ARG A 227 2.03 16.55 -8.74
C ARG A 227 1.81 16.33 -10.23
N ARG A 228 1.33 15.15 -10.58
CA ARG A 228 1.15 14.74 -11.98
C ARG A 228 -0.23 14.18 -12.21
N ILE A 229 -0.79 14.46 -13.39
CA ILE A 229 -1.87 13.68 -13.98
C ILE A 229 -1.20 12.69 -14.94
N LEU A 230 -1.34 11.38 -14.70
CA LEU A 230 -0.62 10.33 -15.40
C LEU A 230 -1.60 9.44 -16.17
N PHE A 231 -1.28 9.16 -17.43
CA PHE A 231 -2.00 8.21 -18.28
C PHE A 231 -1.02 7.27 -18.98
N SER A 232 -1.19 5.96 -18.79
CA SER A 232 -0.33 4.93 -19.36
C SER A 232 -1.14 3.80 -20.01
N VAL A 233 -0.57 3.22 -21.06
CA VAL A 233 -1.09 2.07 -21.80
C VAL A 233 0.02 1.04 -21.92
N TRP A 234 -0.21 -0.20 -21.48
CA TRP A 234 0.73 -1.31 -21.66
C TRP A 234 0.78 -1.75 -23.12
N SER A 235 1.99 -2.05 -23.61
CA SER A 235 2.19 -2.76 -24.88
C SER A 235 1.54 -4.15 -24.83
N PRO A 236 1.10 -4.72 -25.97
CA PRO A 236 0.79 -6.15 -26.05
C PRO A 236 2.03 -7.05 -25.87
N PHE A 237 3.24 -6.50 -25.96
CA PHE A 237 4.49 -7.26 -25.78
C PHE A 237 4.85 -7.36 -24.30
N HIS A 238 5.03 -8.59 -23.81
CA HIS A 238 5.37 -8.86 -22.41
C HIS A 238 6.88 -8.68 -22.17
N THR A 239 7.25 -7.55 -21.57
CA THR A 239 8.63 -7.24 -21.16
C THR A 239 8.62 -6.18 -20.06
N ASP A 240 9.68 -6.15 -19.26
CA ASP A 240 9.97 -5.07 -18.31
C ASP A 240 10.93 -4.01 -18.88
N ASP A 241 11.51 -4.24 -20.06
CA ASP A 241 12.34 -3.27 -20.78
C ASP A 241 11.59 -2.72 -22.00
N PRO A 242 11.16 -1.44 -22.02
CA PRO A 242 10.46 -0.87 -23.15
C PRO A 242 11.30 -0.85 -24.44
N ASN A 243 12.64 -0.82 -24.33
CA ASN A 243 13.51 -0.83 -25.50
C ASN A 243 13.50 -2.17 -26.23
N SER A 244 13.05 -3.24 -25.58
CA SER A 244 12.93 -4.57 -26.18
C SER A 244 11.62 -4.77 -26.94
N ILE A 245 10.69 -3.80 -26.91
CA ILE A 245 9.41 -3.91 -27.59
C ILE A 245 9.64 -3.79 -29.11
N PRO A 246 9.19 -4.76 -29.93
CA PRO A 246 9.22 -4.64 -31.38
C PRO A 246 8.44 -3.41 -31.87
N ASP A 247 8.90 -2.76 -32.94
CA ASP A 247 8.26 -1.52 -33.44
C ASP A 247 6.76 -1.69 -33.77
N ASP A 248 6.35 -2.88 -34.24
CA ASP A 248 4.96 -3.22 -34.53
C ASP A 248 4.07 -3.42 -33.29
N GLN A 249 4.66 -3.34 -32.09
CA GLN A 249 4.02 -3.54 -30.79
C GLN A 249 4.20 -2.37 -29.83
N LYS A 250 4.93 -1.32 -30.25
CA LYS A 250 5.06 -0.09 -29.47
C LYS A 250 3.74 0.67 -29.42
N ILE A 251 3.51 1.32 -28.29
CA ILE A 251 2.38 2.25 -28.15
C ILE A 251 2.67 3.50 -28.97
N GLN A 252 1.75 3.89 -29.83
CA GLN A 252 1.92 5.03 -30.73
C GLN A 252 1.18 6.25 -30.18
N LEU A 253 1.88 7.36 -30.01
CA LEU A 253 1.27 8.65 -29.67
C LEU A 253 0.54 9.23 -30.89
N LEU A 254 -0.76 9.51 -30.77
CA LEU A 254 -1.56 10.15 -31.82
C LEU A 254 -1.73 11.65 -31.59
N LYS A 255 -2.07 12.05 -30.37
CA LYS A 255 -2.37 13.45 -30.00
C LYS A 255 -2.03 13.69 -28.53
N LYS A 256 -1.68 14.92 -28.17
CA LYS A 256 -1.58 15.40 -26.80
C LYS A 256 -1.75 16.92 -26.75
N SER A 257 -2.09 17.47 -25.59
CA SER A 257 -2.06 18.92 -25.38
C SER A 257 -0.66 19.45 -25.11
N GLU A 258 -0.50 20.77 -25.23
CA GLU A 258 0.69 21.48 -24.77
C GLU A 258 0.96 21.21 -23.27
N GLY A 259 2.22 21.14 -22.89
CA GLY A 259 2.66 20.86 -21.51
C GLY A 259 2.60 19.38 -21.09
N VAL A 260 2.01 18.50 -21.90
CA VAL A 260 2.02 17.06 -21.64
C VAL A 260 3.34 16.43 -22.08
N HIS A 261 4.04 15.84 -21.11
CA HIS A 261 5.19 14.98 -21.37
C HIS A 261 4.74 13.60 -21.81
N THR A 262 5.49 12.99 -22.72
CA THR A 262 5.24 11.65 -23.25
C THR A 262 6.54 10.86 -23.31
N GLY A 263 6.45 9.55 -23.07
CA GLY A 263 7.58 8.65 -23.12
C GLY A 263 7.13 7.20 -22.94
N GLU A 264 8.05 6.35 -22.53
CA GLU A 264 7.82 4.93 -22.29
C GLU A 264 8.00 4.59 -20.80
N PHE A 265 7.51 3.43 -20.38
CA PHE A 265 7.70 2.90 -19.02
C PHE A 265 8.02 1.40 -19.06
N GLY A 266 8.58 0.88 -17.95
CA GLY A 266 9.03 -0.51 -17.76
C GLY A 266 9.03 -0.94 -16.29
N ASN A 267 9.60 -2.11 -15.99
CA ASN A 267 9.71 -2.77 -14.67
C ASN A 267 8.40 -3.29 -14.05
N GLU A 268 7.26 -3.09 -14.71
CA GLU A 268 5.95 -3.57 -14.28
C GLU A 268 5.09 -3.93 -15.50
N GLY A 269 5.70 -4.67 -16.43
CA GLY A 269 5.35 -4.57 -17.85
C GLY A 269 5.88 -3.28 -18.45
N SER A 270 5.70 -3.12 -19.76
CA SER A 270 6.21 -1.95 -20.50
C SER A 270 5.18 -1.39 -21.47
N GLY A 271 5.30 -0.10 -21.79
CA GLY A 271 4.36 0.57 -22.67
C GLY A 271 4.59 2.07 -22.82
N GLY A 272 3.57 2.77 -23.31
CA GLY A 272 3.59 4.22 -23.48
C GLY A 272 2.96 4.92 -22.29
N GLN A 273 3.56 6.04 -21.85
CA GLN A 273 3.02 6.89 -20.80
C GLN A 273 3.02 8.36 -21.20
N SER A 274 2.14 9.11 -20.55
CA SER A 274 2.02 10.55 -20.67
C SER A 274 1.70 11.16 -19.31
N TYR A 275 2.23 12.34 -19.02
CA TYR A 275 1.84 13.08 -17.83
C TYR A 275 1.82 14.59 -18.03
N LEU A 276 0.87 15.23 -17.37
CA LEU A 276 0.82 16.67 -17.18
C LEU A 276 1.30 16.99 -15.76
N LYS A 277 2.29 17.88 -15.62
CA LYS A 277 2.59 18.46 -14.29
C LYS A 277 1.47 19.41 -13.92
N TYR A 278 0.70 19.04 -12.92
CA TYR A 278 -0.48 19.78 -12.50
C TYR A 278 -0.61 19.68 -10.98
N ASN A 279 -0.38 20.80 -10.29
CA ASN A 279 -0.41 20.88 -8.83
C ASN A 279 -1.85 20.93 -8.30
N TRP A 280 -2.59 19.83 -8.53
CA TRP A 280 -3.94 19.62 -8.03
C TRP A 280 -3.98 19.74 -6.50
N LYS A 281 -5.13 20.13 -5.95
CA LYS A 281 -5.30 20.43 -4.52
C LYS A 281 -6.15 19.38 -3.83
N ALA A 282 -5.73 18.97 -2.63
CA ALA A 282 -6.61 18.19 -1.75
C ALA A 282 -7.89 18.99 -1.45
N GLY A 283 -8.99 18.29 -1.17
CA GLY A 283 -10.33 18.86 -0.99
C GLY A 283 -11.05 19.22 -2.29
N THR A 284 -10.37 19.25 -3.43
CA THR A 284 -10.98 19.54 -4.75
C THR A 284 -11.38 18.25 -5.46
N THR A 285 -12.56 18.26 -6.08
CA THR A 285 -13.04 17.15 -6.92
C THR A 285 -12.61 17.36 -8.36
N TYR A 286 -11.78 16.45 -8.86
CA TYR A 286 -11.33 16.41 -10.25
C TYR A 286 -12.09 15.35 -11.05
N LYS A 287 -12.24 15.54 -12.36
CA LYS A 287 -12.97 14.60 -13.22
C LYS A 287 -12.04 13.96 -14.24
N PHE A 288 -12.23 12.67 -14.44
CA PHE A 288 -11.44 11.85 -15.35
C PHE A 288 -12.39 11.21 -16.36
N LEU A 289 -12.08 11.40 -17.63
CA LEU A 289 -12.82 10.80 -18.74
C LEU A 289 -11.83 10.04 -19.62
N LEU A 290 -12.12 8.77 -19.84
CA LEU A 290 -11.32 7.88 -20.66
C LEU A 290 -12.16 7.34 -21.81
N GLN A 291 -11.64 7.41 -23.03
CA GLN A 291 -12.19 6.74 -24.20
C GLN A 291 -11.34 5.50 -24.52
N GLY A 292 -11.97 4.40 -24.91
CA GLY A 292 -11.32 3.25 -25.53
C GLY A 292 -12.15 2.76 -26.70
N ARG A 293 -11.59 2.84 -27.92
CA ARG A 293 -12.32 2.53 -29.15
C ARG A 293 -11.45 1.75 -30.14
N PRO A 294 -11.95 0.64 -30.70
CA PRO A 294 -11.33 0.00 -31.85
C PRO A 294 -11.13 0.99 -33.00
N SER A 295 -9.92 1.06 -33.54
CA SER A 295 -9.57 1.99 -34.62
C SER A 295 -9.37 1.34 -35.98
N GLY A 296 -9.74 0.06 -36.13
CA GLY A 296 -9.46 -0.75 -37.33
C GLY A 296 -8.04 -1.33 -37.33
N ASP A 297 -7.76 -2.17 -38.32
CA ASP A 297 -6.44 -2.78 -38.57
C ASP A 297 -5.79 -3.45 -37.35
N ASP A 298 -6.57 -4.08 -36.49
CA ASP A 298 -6.10 -4.72 -35.23
C ASP A 298 -5.47 -3.74 -34.22
N HIS A 299 -6.04 -2.53 -34.12
CA HIS A 299 -5.65 -1.52 -33.15
C HIS A 299 -6.82 -0.99 -32.32
N THR A 300 -6.51 -0.56 -31.10
CA THR A 300 -7.43 0.16 -30.22
C THR A 300 -6.80 1.49 -29.82
N THR A 301 -7.57 2.57 -29.90
CA THR A 301 -7.16 3.90 -29.48
C THR A 301 -7.73 4.22 -28.11
N TYR A 302 -6.87 4.70 -27.20
CA TYR A 302 -7.22 5.14 -25.85
C TYR A 302 -6.93 6.63 -25.71
N THR A 303 -7.92 7.41 -25.29
CA THR A 303 -7.79 8.87 -25.15
C THR A 303 -8.22 9.31 -23.76
N ALA A 304 -7.35 10.06 -23.08
CA ALA A 304 -7.56 10.47 -21.69
C ALA A 304 -7.74 11.98 -21.56
N TYR A 305 -8.82 12.40 -20.90
CA TYR A 305 -9.16 13.80 -20.62
C TYR A 305 -9.28 14.03 -19.11
N PHE A 306 -8.70 15.13 -18.66
CA PHE A 306 -8.71 15.56 -17.26
C PHE A 306 -9.42 16.90 -17.13
N PHE A 307 -10.38 17.00 -16.22
CA PHE A 307 -11.06 18.26 -15.93
C PHE A 307 -10.56 18.85 -14.61
N ALA A 308 -10.05 20.07 -14.69
CA ALA A 308 -9.69 20.88 -13.53
C ALA A 308 -10.78 21.94 -13.29
N PRO A 309 -11.56 21.88 -12.19
CA PRO A 309 -12.63 22.85 -11.93
C PRO A 309 -12.14 24.29 -11.82
N GLU A 310 -10.90 24.51 -11.42
CA GLU A 310 -10.27 25.83 -11.36
C GLU A 310 -9.97 26.45 -12.74
N ARG A 311 -10.00 25.64 -13.81
CA ARG A 311 -9.85 26.09 -15.21
C ARG A 311 -11.17 26.02 -15.99
N ASP A 312 -12.16 25.31 -15.46
CA ASP A 312 -13.45 25.03 -16.10
C ASP A 312 -13.32 24.46 -17.52
N GLU A 313 -12.29 23.63 -17.74
CA GLU A 313 -12.00 23.05 -19.05
C GLU A 313 -11.53 21.60 -18.98
N TRP A 314 -11.84 20.85 -20.03
CA TRP A 314 -11.29 19.51 -20.25
C TRP A 314 -9.94 19.62 -20.96
N LEU A 315 -8.91 19.05 -20.35
CA LEU A 315 -7.56 18.99 -20.89
C LEU A 315 -7.30 17.60 -21.46
N LEU A 316 -6.99 17.51 -22.75
CA LEU A 316 -6.48 16.27 -23.34
C LEU A 316 -5.10 15.98 -22.76
N ILE A 317 -4.93 14.83 -22.12
CA ILE A 317 -3.62 14.35 -21.69
C ILE A 317 -2.92 13.73 -22.90
N ALA A 318 -3.38 12.57 -23.36
CA ALA A 318 -2.89 12.00 -24.61
C ALA A 318 -3.93 11.08 -25.24
N SER A 319 -3.76 10.83 -26.53
CA SER A 319 -4.38 9.77 -27.28
C SER A 319 -3.30 8.81 -27.76
N PHE A 320 -3.40 7.55 -27.36
CA PHE A 320 -2.47 6.48 -27.69
C PHE A 320 -3.16 5.40 -28.51
N ARG A 321 -2.48 4.90 -29.53
CA ARG A 321 -2.90 3.71 -30.28
C ARG A 321 -2.10 2.50 -29.81
N ARG A 322 -2.80 1.46 -29.37
CA ARG A 322 -2.27 0.16 -28.99
C ARG A 322 -2.43 -0.83 -30.15
N PRO A 323 -1.34 -1.38 -30.70
CA PRO A 323 -1.41 -2.42 -31.73
C PRO A 323 -1.83 -3.78 -31.18
N LYS A 324 -2.16 -4.71 -32.07
CA LYS A 324 -2.56 -6.10 -31.76
C LYS A 324 -3.68 -6.18 -30.73
N THR A 325 -4.65 -5.28 -30.87
CA THR A 325 -5.73 -5.07 -29.90
C THR A 325 -6.98 -4.58 -30.61
N ASN A 326 -8.10 -5.27 -30.44
CA ASN A 326 -9.40 -4.86 -31.00
C ASN A 326 -10.48 -4.92 -29.92
N THR A 327 -10.57 -3.90 -29.06
CA THR A 327 -11.44 -3.91 -27.88
C THR A 327 -12.02 -2.53 -27.56
N TYR A 328 -13.17 -2.53 -26.88
CA TYR A 328 -13.68 -1.40 -26.12
C TYR A 328 -13.16 -1.44 -24.68
N LEU A 329 -13.51 -0.45 -23.85
CA LEU A 329 -13.08 -0.44 -22.46
C LEU A 329 -13.62 -1.67 -21.72
N LYS A 330 -12.71 -2.38 -21.05
CA LYS A 330 -13.01 -3.48 -20.15
C LYS A 330 -12.34 -3.23 -18.80
N ARG A 331 -12.89 -3.84 -17.74
CA ARG A 331 -12.38 -3.77 -16.36
C ARG A 331 -12.19 -2.33 -15.83
N PRO A 332 -13.21 -1.46 -15.89
CA PRO A 332 -13.13 -0.16 -15.26
C PRO A 332 -12.87 -0.33 -13.77
N HIS A 333 -11.81 0.32 -13.27
CA HIS A 333 -11.42 0.22 -11.88
C HIS A 333 -10.72 1.49 -11.40
N SER A 334 -10.57 1.62 -10.09
CA SER A 334 -9.75 2.64 -9.43
C SER A 334 -8.82 1.97 -8.42
N PHE A 335 -7.69 2.62 -8.09
CA PHE A 335 -6.82 2.13 -7.03
C PHE A 335 -6.16 3.26 -6.23
N LEU A 336 -5.70 2.90 -5.04
CA LEU A 336 -4.85 3.73 -4.19
C LEU A 336 -3.56 2.97 -3.89
N GLU A 337 -2.44 3.61 -4.22
CA GLU A 337 -1.11 3.02 -4.09
C GLU A 337 -0.17 3.98 -3.36
N ASN A 338 0.77 3.40 -2.60
CA ASN A 338 2.00 4.07 -2.20
C ASN A 338 3.18 3.54 -3.02
N PHE A 339 3.88 4.39 -3.76
CA PHE A 339 5.08 4.05 -4.53
C PHE A 339 6.40 4.42 -3.84
N ILE A 340 6.36 5.00 -2.62
CA ILE A 340 7.56 5.36 -1.84
C ILE A 340 7.56 4.63 -0.49
N PRO A 341 8.45 3.64 -0.27
CA PRO A 341 8.49 2.86 0.97
C PRO A 341 8.60 3.69 2.26
N ALA A 342 9.26 4.86 2.20
CA ALA A 342 9.44 5.74 3.35
C ALA A 342 8.14 6.36 3.89
N TYR A 343 7.04 6.29 3.14
CA TYR A 343 5.71 6.81 3.52
C TYR A 343 4.68 5.72 3.84
N GLY A 344 5.08 4.45 3.92
CA GLY A 344 4.16 3.35 4.22
C GLY A 344 3.58 3.35 5.62
N ASP A 345 4.14 4.13 6.54
CA ASP A 345 3.63 4.38 7.89
C ASP A 345 2.70 5.61 7.97
N VAL A 346 2.34 6.21 6.83
CA VAL A 346 1.40 7.32 6.74
C VAL A 346 0.16 6.85 5.99
N GLU A 347 -1.01 7.00 6.62
CA GLU A 347 -2.29 6.69 6.00
C GLU A 347 -2.57 7.65 4.85
N ARG A 348 -3.22 7.12 3.81
CA ARG A 348 -3.71 7.86 2.66
C ARG A 348 -5.11 7.37 2.35
N LYS A 349 -5.95 8.30 1.88
CA LYS A 349 -7.37 8.07 1.59
C LYS A 349 -7.81 8.85 0.36
N VAL A 350 -8.77 8.29 -0.37
CA VAL A 350 -9.38 8.93 -1.54
C VAL A 350 -10.86 8.57 -1.63
N LEU A 351 -11.64 9.48 -2.19
CA LEU A 351 -13.05 9.29 -2.49
C LEU A 351 -13.24 9.24 -4.01
N PHE A 352 -14.06 8.30 -4.47
CA PHE A 352 -14.49 8.16 -5.86
C PHE A 352 -16.00 8.35 -5.94
N SER A 353 -16.45 9.28 -6.77
CA SER A 353 -17.87 9.62 -6.96
C SER A 353 -18.30 9.56 -8.41
N ASN A 354 -19.62 9.44 -8.60
CA ASN A 354 -20.27 9.68 -9.88
C ASN A 354 -19.69 8.86 -11.06
N GLN A 355 -19.50 7.55 -10.88
CA GLN A 355 -19.00 6.68 -11.95
C GLN A 355 -20.07 6.48 -13.04
N TRP A 356 -19.69 6.70 -14.30
CA TRP A 356 -20.55 6.46 -15.46
C TRP A 356 -19.78 5.78 -16.59
N ALA A 357 -20.41 4.83 -17.26
CA ALA A 357 -19.96 4.30 -18.54
C ALA A 357 -20.85 4.85 -19.67
N ARG A 358 -20.30 5.04 -20.87
CA ARG A 358 -21.09 5.31 -22.07
C ARG A 358 -20.85 4.22 -23.10
N ASP A 359 -21.92 3.59 -23.57
CA ASP A 359 -21.83 2.60 -24.63
C ASP A 359 -21.65 3.24 -26.02
N VAL A 360 -21.47 2.38 -27.03
CA VAL A 360 -21.29 2.78 -28.44
C VAL A 360 -22.55 3.38 -29.08
N ASP A 361 -23.73 3.03 -28.56
CA ASP A 361 -25.02 3.60 -29.00
C ASP A 361 -25.28 4.98 -28.38
N GLY A 362 -24.47 5.33 -27.39
CA GLY A 362 -24.43 6.63 -26.76
C GLY A 362 -25.20 6.74 -25.45
N ASN A 363 -25.65 5.62 -24.89
CA ASN A 363 -26.36 5.56 -23.63
C ASN A 363 -25.38 5.67 -22.45
N TRP A 364 -25.68 6.57 -21.53
CA TRP A 364 -24.97 6.70 -20.26
C TRP A 364 -25.54 5.70 -19.23
N ILE A 365 -24.65 4.94 -18.60
CA ILE A 365 -24.96 3.89 -17.63
C ILE A 365 -24.28 4.26 -16.31
N GLU A 366 -25.07 4.51 -15.26
CA GLU A 366 -24.53 4.81 -13.94
C GLU A 366 -23.97 3.54 -13.29
N LEU A 367 -22.72 3.60 -12.83
CA LEU A 367 -22.08 2.50 -12.12
C LEU A 367 -22.19 2.75 -10.61
N THR A 368 -23.09 2.03 -9.94
CA THR A 368 -23.39 2.20 -8.50
C THR A 368 -22.81 1.13 -7.62
N LYS A 369 -22.19 0.08 -8.18
CA LYS A 369 -21.60 -1.04 -7.44
C LYS A 369 -20.09 -1.07 -7.61
N ALA A 370 -19.38 -1.52 -6.59
CA ALA A 370 -17.94 -1.74 -6.66
C ALA A 370 -17.52 -2.95 -5.82
N GLN A 371 -16.59 -3.75 -6.34
CA GLN A 371 -15.93 -4.82 -5.59
C GLN A 371 -14.53 -4.38 -5.14
N PHE A 372 -14.31 -4.45 -3.82
CA PHE A 372 -13.02 -4.15 -3.21
C PHE A 372 -12.02 -5.30 -3.38
N THR A 373 -10.79 -4.99 -3.77
CA THR A 373 -9.67 -5.94 -3.76
C THR A 373 -8.40 -5.28 -3.23
N ALA A 374 -7.42 -6.11 -2.87
CA ALA A 374 -6.09 -5.67 -2.47
C ALA A 374 -5.00 -6.50 -3.16
N ASP A 375 -3.80 -5.97 -3.18
CA ASP A 375 -2.62 -6.55 -3.83
C ASP A 375 -2.08 -7.81 -3.13
N ASN A 376 -0.92 -8.28 -3.58
CA ASN A 376 -0.26 -9.45 -2.99
C ASN A 376 0.20 -9.21 -1.54
N THR A 377 0.67 -8.00 -1.21
CA THR A 377 1.13 -7.62 0.14
C THR A 377 0.04 -7.83 1.19
N ALA A 378 -1.21 -7.48 0.84
CA ALA A 378 -2.39 -7.77 1.67
C ALA A 378 -2.71 -9.27 1.72
N ARG A 379 -2.67 -9.97 0.58
CA ARG A 379 -3.08 -11.39 0.46
C ARG A 379 -2.17 -12.35 1.20
N VAL A 380 -0.86 -12.09 1.23
CA VAL A 380 0.08 -12.87 2.04
C VAL A 380 -0.06 -12.59 3.54
N GLY A 381 -0.81 -11.55 3.91
CA GLY A 381 -1.09 -11.19 5.30
C GLY A 381 0.07 -10.51 6.03
N TYR A 382 1.02 -9.91 5.30
CA TYR A 382 2.14 -9.19 5.92
C TYR A 382 1.73 -7.80 6.41
N ARG A 383 0.85 -7.13 5.66
CA ARG A 383 0.28 -5.83 5.99
C ARG A 383 -1.24 -5.93 5.96
N MET A 384 -1.89 -5.42 7.00
CA MET A 384 -3.33 -5.49 7.23
C MET A 384 -3.98 -4.11 7.35
N ASP A 385 -3.27 -3.05 6.98
CA ASP A 385 -3.76 -1.68 6.94
C ASP A 385 -4.20 -1.32 5.52
N TYR A 386 -5.24 -2.03 5.08
CA TYR A 386 -5.95 -1.82 3.81
C TYR A 386 -7.46 -1.71 4.05
N GLY A 387 -8.13 -0.84 3.30
CA GLY A 387 -9.57 -0.68 3.43
C GLY A 387 -10.21 0.01 2.25
N GLY A 388 -11.50 -0.24 2.10
CA GLY A 388 -12.35 0.39 1.11
C GLY A 388 -13.81 0.18 1.47
N GLY A 389 -14.68 0.99 0.88
CA GLY A 389 -16.10 0.90 1.16
C GLY A 389 -16.89 2.07 0.62
N GLN A 390 -18.05 2.31 1.23
CA GLN A 390 -18.91 3.44 0.95
C GLN A 390 -18.81 4.46 2.09
N SER A 391 -18.79 5.74 1.74
CA SER A 391 -18.91 6.84 2.69
C SER A 391 -19.84 7.90 2.11
N GLY A 392 -21.03 8.03 2.69
CA GLY A 392 -22.10 8.88 2.13
C GLY A 392 -22.49 8.42 0.72
N GLY A 393 -22.44 9.35 -0.24
CA GLY A 393 -22.71 9.08 -1.67
C GLY A 393 -21.51 8.55 -2.46
N ASN A 394 -20.36 8.33 -1.82
CA ASN A 394 -19.10 8.04 -2.49
C ASN A 394 -18.58 6.64 -2.15
N PHE A 395 -17.76 6.09 -3.02
CA PHE A 395 -16.83 5.04 -2.61
C PHE A 395 -15.55 5.64 -2.02
N TYR A 396 -14.84 4.88 -1.19
CA TYR A 396 -13.53 5.27 -0.70
C TYR A 396 -12.54 4.10 -0.76
N LEU A 397 -11.26 4.47 -0.84
CA LEU A 397 -10.12 3.60 -0.57
C LEU A 397 -9.23 4.25 0.49
N ARG A 398 -8.62 3.43 1.35
CA ARG A 398 -7.58 3.83 2.29
C ARG A 398 -6.54 2.71 2.44
N ASN A 399 -5.28 3.08 2.58
CA ASN A 399 -4.21 2.13 2.90
C ASN A 399 -3.08 2.82 3.67
N CYS A 400 -2.13 2.00 4.13
CA CYS A 400 -0.96 2.45 4.90
C CYS A 400 -1.34 3.02 6.28
N GLY A 401 -0.34 3.45 7.05
CA GLY A 401 -0.57 4.13 8.34
C GLY A 401 -0.95 3.22 9.50
N PHE A 402 -0.92 1.89 9.33
CA PHE A 402 -1.05 0.94 10.43
C PHE A 402 -2.36 1.03 11.23
N PHE A 403 -3.46 1.42 10.58
CA PHE A 403 -4.77 1.44 11.23
C PHE A 403 -5.29 0.03 11.57
N SER A 404 -6.18 -0.05 12.56
CA SER A 404 -6.67 -1.33 13.09
C SER A 404 -7.67 -2.04 12.17
N ALA A 405 -8.64 -1.31 11.61
CA ALA A 405 -9.80 -1.88 10.94
C ALA A 405 -9.57 -2.02 9.43
N TYR A 406 -9.67 -3.24 8.91
CA TYR A 406 -9.47 -3.54 7.48
C TYR A 406 -10.73 -4.12 6.83
N THR A 407 -10.84 -3.95 5.52
CA THR A 407 -11.97 -4.46 4.73
C THR A 407 -11.67 -5.87 4.21
N PRO A 408 -12.56 -6.86 4.38
CA PRO A 408 -12.40 -8.16 3.74
C PRO A 408 -12.24 -8.04 2.21
N ILE A 409 -11.25 -8.73 1.65
CA ILE A 409 -11.01 -8.74 0.20
C ILE A 409 -12.22 -9.41 -0.48
N LYS A 410 -12.66 -8.84 -1.61
CA LYS A 410 -13.87 -9.21 -2.39
C LYS A 410 -15.20 -8.73 -1.80
N SER A 411 -15.19 -7.88 -0.76
CA SER A 411 -16.40 -7.19 -0.32
C SER A 411 -17.02 -6.35 -1.43
N TRP A 412 -18.35 -6.37 -1.50
CA TRP A 412 -19.15 -5.55 -2.41
C TRP A 412 -19.71 -4.34 -1.68
N PHE A 413 -19.76 -3.22 -2.38
CA PHE A 413 -20.34 -1.97 -1.92
C PHE A 413 -21.25 -1.39 -2.99
N GLU A 414 -22.28 -0.66 -2.54
CA GLU A 414 -23.25 0.00 -3.42
C GLU A 414 -23.47 1.43 -2.93
N ARG A 415 -23.32 2.42 -3.81
CA ARG A 415 -23.65 3.82 -3.52
C ARG A 415 -25.05 4.16 -4.05
N PRO A 416 -25.74 5.17 -3.49
CA PRO A 416 -26.99 5.67 -4.08
C PRO A 416 -26.77 6.13 -5.52
N ALA A 417 -27.72 5.80 -6.40
CA ALA A 417 -27.79 6.33 -7.75
C ALA A 417 -28.07 7.84 -7.71
N THR A 418 -27.41 8.61 -8.56
CA THR A 418 -27.65 10.04 -8.74
C THR A 418 -28.63 10.31 -9.86
N GLY A 419 -28.73 9.40 -10.84
CA GLY A 419 -29.60 9.52 -12.02
C GLY A 419 -29.24 10.68 -12.95
N LYS A 420 -28.07 11.32 -12.77
CA LYS A 420 -27.64 12.49 -13.55
C LYS A 420 -26.34 12.18 -14.28
N ALA A 421 -26.45 11.84 -15.56
CA ALA A 421 -25.30 11.63 -16.42
C ALA A 421 -24.43 12.90 -16.52
N PRO A 422 -23.10 12.76 -16.66
CA PRO A 422 -22.21 13.90 -16.81
C PRO A 422 -22.55 14.68 -18.09
N GLN A 423 -22.66 16.00 -17.96
CA GLN A 423 -22.93 16.91 -19.08
C GLN A 423 -21.60 17.27 -19.76
N ILE A 424 -21.26 16.54 -20.82
CA ILE A 424 -19.99 16.70 -21.55
C ILE A 424 -20.30 16.80 -23.04
N ASN A 425 -19.82 17.85 -23.69
CA ASN A 425 -19.87 17.95 -25.15
C ASN A 425 -18.72 17.14 -25.77
N LEU A 426 -18.94 15.83 -25.93
CA LEU A 426 -17.92 14.89 -26.42
C LEU A 426 -17.41 15.23 -27.82
N GLU A 427 -18.21 15.88 -28.66
CA GLU A 427 -17.82 16.29 -30.02
C GLU A 427 -16.80 17.44 -30.03
N SER A 428 -16.74 18.21 -28.93
CA SER A 428 -15.81 19.35 -28.79
C SER A 428 -14.45 18.98 -28.20
N LEU A 429 -14.25 17.72 -27.78
CA LEU A 429 -13.04 17.25 -27.08
C LEU A 429 -11.87 16.91 -28.02
#